data_AF-A0A0N4XIE3-F1
#
_entry.id   AF-A0A0N4XIE3-F1
#
_cell.length_a   1.000
_cell.length_b   1.000
_cell.length_c   1.000
_cell.angle_alpha   90.00
_cell.angle_beta   90.00
_cell.angle_gamma   90.00
#
_symmetry.space_group_name_H-M   'P 1'
#
loop_
_entity.id
_entity.type
_entity.pdbx_description
1 polymer ?
#
loop_
_entity_poly.entity_id
_entity_poly.type
_entity_poly.pdbx_seq_one_letter_code
_entity_poly.pdbx_strand_id
1 'polypeptide(L)'
;MRGKYKTICDVDRQRIIDAYLSGQSALMISRIMGTKRTTIDSIIKIFIKDGRVKAKKRGGEKRATKLSEEQKHVIKTWIDDDCSITLRKMKQKCLSTFGIDVSMSTINRLLGSFSYTVKRTHLQPLRRNDADSIEARFEFAQSFLQVFASYGETQIFYLDELIHEVQKTEAGKKMTAAGTEALKQARIAAEHVEKIAEKVGDTEVYKHVSTVSVFHLSMKVLYVEYQFVVPEHLSPT
;
A
#
# COMPACT_ATOMS: atom_id res chain seq x y z
N MET A 1 33.33 -9.05 -17.59
CA MET A 1 32.14 -9.89 -17.32
C MET A 1 32.24 -11.17 -18.16
N ARG A 2 32.03 -12.37 -17.57
CA ARG A 2 31.95 -13.62 -18.34
C ARG A 2 30.61 -13.68 -19.09
N GLY A 3 30.64 -13.95 -20.39
CA GLY A 3 29.42 -14.08 -21.22
C GLY A 3 28.54 -15.26 -20.79
N LYS A 4 27.23 -15.12 -20.98
CA LYS A 4 26.24 -16.16 -20.66
C LYS A 4 26.37 -17.32 -21.66
N TYR A 5 26.73 -18.51 -21.18
CA TYR A 5 26.78 -19.70 -22.03
C TYR A 5 25.37 -20.12 -22.47
N LYS A 6 25.20 -20.36 -23.77
CA LYS A 6 23.96 -20.93 -24.33
C LYS A 6 23.80 -22.38 -23.85
N THR A 7 22.77 -22.64 -23.06
CA THR A 7 22.39 -24.01 -22.66
C THR A 7 21.38 -24.52 -23.68
N ILE A 8 21.58 -25.73 -24.19
CA ILE A 8 20.66 -26.37 -25.14
C ILE A 8 19.41 -26.78 -24.38
N CYS A 9 18.23 -26.45 -24.92
CA CYS A 9 16.95 -26.81 -24.31
C CYS A 9 16.72 -28.32 -24.39
N ASP A 10 15.88 -28.86 -23.51
CA ASP A 10 15.63 -30.30 -23.47
C ASP A 10 14.98 -30.84 -24.77
N VAL A 11 14.22 -30.00 -25.48
CA VAL A 11 13.63 -30.35 -26.78
C VAL A 11 14.71 -30.58 -27.84
N ASP A 12 15.69 -29.67 -27.93
CA ASP A 12 16.79 -29.83 -28.89
C ASP A 12 17.71 -30.98 -28.49
N ARG A 13 17.85 -31.27 -27.19
CA ARG A 13 18.55 -32.48 -26.71
C ARG A 13 17.85 -33.74 -27.18
N GLN A 14 16.51 -33.79 -27.13
CA GLN A 14 15.73 -34.92 -27.63
C GLN A 14 15.94 -35.11 -29.13
N ARG A 15 15.83 -34.05 -29.94
CA ARG A 15 16.09 -34.10 -31.40
C ARG A 15 17.47 -34.64 -31.75
N ILE A 16 18.50 -34.26 -30.98
CA ILE A 16 19.87 -34.76 -31.16
C ILE A 16 19.93 -36.28 -30.92
N ILE A 17 19.25 -36.77 -29.88
CA ILE A 17 19.21 -38.20 -29.56
C ILE A 17 18.39 -38.97 -30.60
N ASP A 18 17.24 -38.45 -31.05
CA ASP A 18 16.41 -39.10 -32.07
C ASP A 18 17.15 -39.22 -33.41
N ALA A 19 17.90 -38.19 -33.80
CA ALA A 19 18.74 -38.22 -35.00
C ALA A 19 19.90 -39.23 -34.86
N TYR A 20 20.49 -39.34 -33.68
CA TYR A 20 21.51 -40.33 -33.39
C TYR A 20 20.96 -41.76 -33.44
N LEU A 21 19.78 -42.01 -32.86
CA LEU A 21 19.10 -43.32 -32.91
C LEU A 21 18.69 -43.70 -34.34
N SER A 22 18.39 -42.70 -35.18
CA SER A 22 18.18 -42.87 -36.62
C SER A 22 19.48 -43.15 -37.41
N GLY A 23 20.62 -43.32 -36.75
CA GLY A 23 21.91 -43.66 -37.36
C GLY A 23 22.71 -42.47 -37.91
N GLN A 24 22.30 -41.22 -37.66
CA GLN A 24 23.06 -40.07 -38.14
C GLN A 24 24.35 -39.85 -37.34
N SER A 25 25.42 -39.47 -38.05
CA SER A 25 26.69 -39.15 -37.41
C SER A 25 26.62 -37.82 -36.66
N ALA A 26 27.36 -37.70 -35.55
CA ALA A 26 27.42 -36.47 -34.75
C ALA A 26 27.86 -35.23 -35.56
N LEU A 27 28.67 -35.42 -36.61
CA LEU A 27 29.06 -34.36 -37.53
C LEU A 27 27.88 -33.87 -38.38
N MET A 28 27.06 -34.79 -38.89
CA MET A 28 25.87 -34.45 -39.67
C MET A 28 24.84 -33.72 -38.79
N ILE A 29 24.58 -34.24 -37.59
CA ILE A 29 23.69 -33.60 -36.60
C ILE A 29 24.20 -32.20 -36.26
N SER A 30 25.51 -32.00 -36.12
CA SER A 30 26.13 -30.70 -35.86
C SER A 30 25.85 -29.67 -36.96
N ARG A 31 25.95 -30.10 -38.23
CA ARG A 31 25.67 -29.25 -39.39
C ARG A 31 24.19 -28.90 -39.48
N ILE A 32 23.29 -29.87 -39.29
CA ILE A 32 21.83 -29.67 -39.35
C ILE A 32 21.35 -28.75 -38.21
N MET A 33 21.78 -29.03 -36.98
CA MET A 33 21.31 -28.34 -35.77
C MET A 33 22.07 -27.04 -35.46
N GLY A 34 23.08 -26.67 -36.25
CA GLY A 34 23.92 -25.49 -36.02
C GLY A 34 24.61 -25.47 -34.64
N THR A 35 24.81 -26.65 -34.04
CA THR A 35 25.32 -26.80 -32.67
C THR A 35 26.73 -27.38 -32.73
N LYS A 36 27.63 -26.87 -31.87
CA LYS A 36 29.03 -27.35 -31.83
C LYS A 36 29.07 -28.87 -31.63
N ARG A 37 29.85 -29.56 -32.47
CA ARG A 37 30.05 -31.01 -32.43
C ARG A 37 30.38 -31.52 -31.03
N THR A 38 31.25 -30.83 -30.30
CA THR A 38 31.65 -31.21 -28.93
C THR A 38 30.47 -31.27 -27.95
N THR A 39 29.47 -30.41 -28.12
CA THR A 39 28.26 -30.42 -27.30
C THR A 39 27.37 -31.61 -27.65
N ILE A 40 27.22 -31.92 -28.94
CA ILE A 40 26.48 -33.09 -29.42
C ILE A 40 27.12 -34.38 -28.92
N ASP A 41 28.44 -34.52 -29.09
CA ASP A 41 29.20 -35.67 -28.59
C ASP A 41 29.02 -35.82 -27.07
N SER A 42 29.02 -34.71 -26.32
CA SER A 42 28.79 -34.74 -24.87
C SER A 42 27.37 -35.21 -24.51
N ILE A 43 26.35 -34.80 -25.29
CA ILE A 43 24.96 -35.21 -25.10
C ILE A 43 24.80 -36.71 -25.39
N ILE A 44 25.32 -37.18 -26.52
CA ILE A 44 25.27 -38.59 -26.91
C ILE A 44 26.00 -39.46 -25.88
N LYS A 45 27.19 -39.04 -25.43
CA LYS A 45 27.93 -39.76 -24.37
C LYS A 45 27.14 -39.87 -23.07
N ILE A 46 26.45 -38.80 -22.67
CA ILE A 46 25.59 -38.82 -21.49
C ILE A 46 24.42 -39.78 -21.67
N PHE A 47 23.82 -39.81 -22.86
CA PHE A 47 22.72 -40.71 -23.16
C PHE A 47 23.15 -42.18 -23.16
N ILE A 48 24.29 -42.52 -23.78
CA ILE A 48 24.84 -43.88 -23.77
C ILE A 48 25.17 -44.35 -22.34
N LYS A 49 25.74 -43.46 -21.51
CA LYS A 49 26.19 -43.81 -20.16
C LYS A 49 25.04 -43.87 -19.14
N ASP A 50 24.20 -42.85 -19.12
CA ASP A 50 23.20 -42.63 -18.06
C ASP A 50 21.75 -42.87 -18.55
N GLY A 51 21.52 -43.13 -19.85
CA GLY A 51 20.18 -43.26 -20.45
C GLY A 51 19.36 -41.98 -20.51
N ARG A 52 19.93 -40.83 -20.08
CA ARG A 52 19.18 -39.60 -19.86
C ARG A 52 19.32 -38.62 -21.01
N VAL A 53 18.17 -38.07 -21.44
CA VAL A 53 18.15 -36.97 -22.42
C VAL A 53 18.25 -35.62 -21.71
N LYS A 54 17.49 -35.39 -20.64
CA LYS A 54 17.41 -34.09 -19.94
C LYS A 54 18.73 -33.70 -19.25
N ALA A 55 19.01 -32.41 -19.24
CA ALA A 55 20.15 -31.88 -18.48
C ALA A 55 19.88 -31.96 -16.97
N LYS A 56 20.90 -32.30 -16.17
CA LYS A 56 20.79 -32.18 -14.71
C LYS A 56 20.69 -30.70 -14.35
N LYS A 57 19.89 -30.39 -13.31
CA LYS A 57 19.89 -29.06 -12.71
C LYS A 57 21.32 -28.72 -12.30
N ARG A 58 21.78 -27.52 -12.69
CA ARG A 58 23.09 -27.01 -12.28
C ARG A 58 23.01 -26.53 -10.83
N GLY A 59 24.04 -26.84 -10.05
CA GLY A 59 24.12 -26.52 -8.62
C GLY A 59 23.88 -27.74 -7.73
N GLY A 60 24.24 -27.61 -6.46
CA GLY A 60 23.96 -28.60 -5.43
C GLY A 60 22.61 -28.38 -4.77
N GLU A 61 22.27 -29.26 -3.83
CA GLU A 61 21.14 -29.07 -2.93
C GLU A 61 21.29 -27.74 -2.18
N LYS A 62 20.18 -27.02 -2.01
CA LYS A 62 20.19 -25.74 -1.28
C LYS A 62 20.75 -26.04 0.12
N ARG A 63 21.75 -25.26 0.56
CA ARG A 63 22.31 -25.42 1.90
C ARG A 63 21.18 -25.46 2.92
N ALA A 64 21.21 -26.43 3.83
CA ALA A 64 20.23 -26.55 4.91
C ALA A 64 20.09 -25.20 5.62
N THR A 65 18.87 -24.69 5.69
CA THR A 65 18.60 -23.44 6.39
C THR A 65 18.77 -23.67 7.89
N LYS A 66 19.31 -22.68 8.61
CA LYS A 66 19.47 -22.76 10.08
C LYS A 66 18.15 -22.95 10.84
N LEU A 67 17.03 -22.63 10.21
CA LEU A 67 15.69 -22.75 10.79
C LEU A 67 14.93 -23.85 10.07
N SER A 68 14.29 -24.72 10.86
CA SER A 68 13.33 -25.72 10.39
C SER A 68 12.01 -25.07 9.98
N GLU A 69 11.18 -25.77 9.20
CA GLU A 69 9.86 -25.25 8.78
C GLU A 69 8.93 -25.00 9.99
N GLU A 70 8.99 -25.84 11.02
CA GLU A 70 8.20 -25.67 12.25
C GLU A 70 8.61 -24.39 12.98
N GLN A 71 9.92 -24.10 13.06
CA GLN A 71 10.43 -22.89 13.69
C GLN A 71 10.04 -21.64 12.90
N LYS A 72 10.01 -21.73 11.56
CA LYS A 72 9.52 -20.63 10.71
C LYS A 72 8.05 -20.34 10.97
N HIS A 73 7.24 -21.39 11.18
CA HIS A 73 5.83 -21.21 11.54
C HIS A 73 5.66 -20.53 12.90
N VAL A 74 6.44 -20.91 13.90
CA VAL A 74 6.42 -20.22 15.21
C VAL A 74 6.84 -18.75 15.07
N ILE A 75 7.87 -18.46 14.27
CA ILE A 75 8.27 -17.07 13.99
C ILE A 75 7.13 -16.28 13.34
N LYS A 76 6.33 -16.93 12.47
CA LYS A 76 5.14 -16.34 11.86
C LYS A 76 4.10 -15.97 12.93
N THR A 77 3.80 -16.88 13.86
CA THR A 77 2.82 -16.62 14.94
C THR A 77 3.20 -15.39 15.78
N TRP A 78 4.48 -15.17 16.06
CA TRP A 78 4.90 -13.98 16.81
C TRP A 78 4.59 -12.65 16.12
N ILE A 79 4.52 -12.64 14.80
CA ILE A 79 4.20 -11.44 14.00
C ILE A 79 2.69 -11.26 13.89
N ASP A 80 1.96 -12.36 13.77
CA ASP A 80 0.50 -12.35 13.78
C ASP A 80 -0.02 -11.83 15.13
N ASP A 81 0.68 -12.13 16.24
CA ASP A 81 0.37 -11.62 17.59
C ASP A 81 0.81 -10.16 17.81
N ASP A 82 2.03 -9.80 17.38
CA ASP A 82 2.59 -8.44 17.53
C ASP A 82 3.34 -8.02 16.26
N CYS A 83 2.63 -7.32 15.39
CA CYS A 83 3.18 -6.81 14.12
C CYS A 83 4.17 -5.66 14.29
N SER A 84 4.35 -5.12 15.52
CA SER A 84 5.32 -4.08 15.83
C SER A 84 6.70 -4.63 16.22
N ILE A 85 6.83 -5.96 16.32
CA ILE A 85 8.07 -6.61 16.75
C ILE A 85 9.23 -6.32 15.79
N THR A 86 10.35 -5.86 16.35
CA THR A 86 11.54 -5.55 15.54
C THR A 86 12.36 -6.80 15.25
N LEU A 87 13.10 -6.79 14.13
CA LEU A 87 14.03 -7.88 13.76
C LEU A 87 15.04 -8.22 14.88
N ARG A 88 15.46 -7.22 15.67
CA ARG A 88 16.38 -7.41 16.80
C ARG A 88 15.70 -8.22 17.92
N LYS A 89 14.47 -7.86 18.28
CA LYS A 89 13.68 -8.61 19.27
C LYS A 89 13.40 -10.04 18.79
N MET A 90 13.06 -10.21 17.51
CA MET A 90 12.86 -11.53 16.92
C MET A 90 14.12 -12.39 16.98
N LYS A 91 15.31 -11.81 16.70
CA LYS A 91 16.59 -12.50 16.86
C LYS A 91 16.79 -13.00 18.29
N GLN A 92 16.53 -12.14 19.28
CA GLN A 92 16.64 -12.50 20.69
C GLN A 92 15.64 -13.59 21.09
N LYS A 93 14.39 -13.53 20.59
CA LYS A 93 13.39 -14.60 20.77
C LYS A 93 13.87 -15.91 20.15
N CYS A 94 14.41 -15.91 18.93
CA CYS A 94 14.95 -17.13 18.31
C CYS A 94 16.05 -17.77 19.15
N LEU A 95 16.96 -16.95 19.71
CA LEU A 95 18.01 -17.44 20.60
C LEU A 95 17.44 -18.02 21.91
N SER A 96 16.44 -17.36 22.49
CA SER A 96 15.85 -17.77 23.78
C SER A 96 14.95 -19.01 23.65
N THR A 97 14.16 -19.10 22.58
CA THR A 97 13.18 -20.17 22.38
C THR A 97 13.79 -21.41 21.73
N PHE A 98 14.69 -21.23 20.76
CA PHE A 98 15.26 -22.35 19.99
C PHE A 98 16.73 -22.63 20.32
N GLY A 99 17.42 -21.76 21.06
CA GLY A 99 18.87 -21.87 21.26
C GLY A 99 19.69 -21.55 20.01
N ILE A 100 19.09 -20.95 18.98
CA ILE A 100 19.74 -20.73 17.67
C ILE A 100 20.02 -19.24 17.46
N ASP A 101 21.30 -18.91 17.27
CA ASP A 101 21.69 -17.56 16.85
C ASP A 101 21.51 -17.37 15.33
N VAL A 102 20.50 -16.58 14.98
CA VAL A 102 20.18 -16.19 13.60
C VAL A 102 20.55 -14.75 13.35
N SER A 103 21.09 -14.44 12.16
CA SER A 103 21.34 -13.05 11.79
C SER A 103 20.03 -12.32 11.46
N MET A 104 19.98 -11.01 11.74
CA MET A 104 18.82 -10.18 11.41
C MET A 104 18.45 -10.26 9.92
N SER A 105 19.45 -10.34 9.02
CA SER A 105 19.21 -10.50 7.59
C SER A 105 18.55 -11.85 7.24
N THR A 106 18.81 -12.90 8.02
CA THR A 106 18.14 -14.20 7.83
C THR A 106 16.68 -14.12 8.21
N ILE A 107 16.36 -13.43 9.32
CA ILE A 107 14.98 -13.15 9.71
C ILE A 107 14.31 -12.29 8.64
N ASN A 108 14.94 -11.21 8.18
CA ASN A 108 14.38 -10.35 7.14
C ASN A 108 14.07 -11.11 5.83
N ARG A 109 14.97 -12.00 5.39
CA ARG A 109 14.73 -12.87 4.23
C ARG A 109 13.57 -13.86 4.46
N LEU A 110 13.47 -14.41 5.68
CA LEU A 110 12.36 -15.26 6.06
C LEU A 110 11.03 -14.46 6.00
N LEU A 111 11.01 -13.23 6.52
CA LEU A 111 9.82 -12.38 6.44
C LEU A 111 9.41 -12.06 5.02
N GLY A 112 10.38 -11.81 4.13
CA GLY A 112 10.10 -11.63 2.71
C GLY A 112 9.59 -12.88 1.99
N SER A 113 9.73 -14.07 2.58
CA SER A 113 9.10 -15.30 2.07
C SER A 113 7.64 -15.44 2.49
N PHE A 114 7.23 -14.70 3.53
CA PHE A 114 5.83 -14.58 3.90
C PHE A 114 5.18 -13.48 3.07
N SER A 115 3.90 -13.64 2.73
CA SER A 115 3.13 -12.66 1.95
C SER A 115 2.69 -11.46 2.79
N TYR A 116 3.60 -10.88 3.58
CA TYR A 116 3.33 -9.70 4.40
C TYR A 116 3.73 -8.41 3.69
N THR A 117 2.89 -7.39 3.84
CA THR A 117 3.22 -6.02 3.45
C THR A 117 3.63 -5.25 4.70
N VAL A 118 4.90 -4.81 4.78
CA VAL A 118 5.38 -3.97 5.87
C VAL A 118 4.89 -2.55 5.66
N LYS A 119 4.03 -2.06 6.55
CA LYS A 119 3.58 -0.66 6.58
C LYS A 119 4.18 0.05 7.79
N ARG A 120 4.45 1.34 7.66
CA ARG A 120 4.88 2.16 8.80
C ARG A 120 3.69 2.31 9.76
N THR A 121 3.87 1.92 11.01
CA THR A 121 2.89 2.17 12.07
C THR A 121 2.95 3.65 12.46
N HIS A 122 1.80 4.32 12.44
CA HIS A 122 1.66 5.68 12.95
C HIS A 122 1.17 5.61 14.40
N LEU A 123 1.68 6.51 15.25
CA LEU A 123 1.15 6.67 16.60
C LEU A 123 -0.27 7.20 16.49
N GLN A 124 -1.26 6.38 16.84
CA GLN A 124 -2.64 6.83 17.01
C GLN A 124 -2.79 7.38 18.44
N PRO A 125 -3.41 8.54 18.63
CA PRO A 125 -3.73 9.04 19.97
C PRO A 125 -4.56 7.99 20.73
N LEU A 126 -4.23 7.72 21.99
CA LEU A 126 -4.92 6.72 22.81
C LEU A 126 -6.42 7.01 22.93
N ARG A 127 -6.77 8.29 23.09
CA ARG A 127 -8.15 8.82 23.11
C ARG A 127 -8.92 8.72 21.79
N ARG A 128 -8.30 8.22 20.72
CA ARG A 128 -9.01 8.01 19.45
C ARG A 128 -9.76 6.69 19.44
N ASN A 129 -9.32 5.69 20.22
CA ASN A 129 -9.85 4.32 20.22
C ASN A 129 -10.22 3.83 21.63
N ASP A 130 -10.56 4.73 22.56
CA ASP A 130 -11.26 4.33 23.78
C ASP A 130 -12.64 3.75 23.44
N ALA A 131 -13.15 2.90 24.33
CA ALA A 131 -14.42 2.22 24.14
C ALA A 131 -15.56 3.22 23.90
N ASP A 132 -15.60 4.28 24.70
CA ASP A 132 -16.61 5.33 24.63
C ASP A 132 -16.57 6.06 23.27
N SER A 133 -15.39 6.45 22.79
CA SER A 133 -15.26 7.08 21.45
C SER A 133 -15.53 6.12 20.29
N ILE A 134 -15.35 4.81 20.46
CA ILE A 134 -15.75 3.82 19.45
C ILE A 134 -17.28 3.71 19.39
N GLU A 135 -17.92 3.62 20.55
CA GLU A 135 -19.38 3.55 20.69
C GLU A 135 -20.05 4.83 20.16
N ALA A 136 -19.59 6.01 20.56
CA ALA A 136 -20.10 7.29 20.07
C ALA A 136 -19.97 7.42 18.54
N ARG A 137 -18.86 6.94 17.94
CA ARG A 137 -18.70 6.92 16.48
C ARG A 137 -19.65 5.95 15.80
N PHE A 138 -19.92 4.81 16.43
CA PHE A 138 -20.86 3.82 15.92
C PHE A 138 -22.29 4.36 15.93
N GLU A 139 -22.74 4.94 17.04
CA GLU A 139 -24.06 5.57 17.16
C GLU A 139 -24.22 6.74 16.17
N PHE A 140 -23.20 7.60 16.07
CA PHE A 140 -23.18 8.67 15.09
C PHE A 140 -23.30 8.12 13.66
N ALA A 141 -22.51 7.12 13.29
CA ALA A 141 -22.57 6.52 11.95
C ALA A 141 -23.95 5.92 11.65
N GLN A 142 -24.57 5.24 12.62
CA GLN A 142 -25.94 4.71 12.46
C GLN A 142 -26.96 5.82 12.24
N SER A 143 -26.94 6.85 13.09
CA SER A 143 -27.85 7.99 12.97
C SER A 143 -27.64 8.75 11.65
N PHE A 144 -26.39 8.94 11.25
CA PHE A 144 -26.02 9.59 10.00
C PHE A 144 -26.50 8.82 8.77
N LEU A 145 -26.38 7.49 8.74
CA LEU A 145 -26.88 6.67 7.64
C LEU A 145 -28.40 6.77 7.46
N GLN A 146 -29.16 6.92 8.55
CA GLN A 146 -30.61 7.14 8.49
C GLN A 146 -30.97 8.50 7.89
N VAL A 147 -30.27 9.55 8.32
CA VAL A 147 -30.41 10.91 7.75
C VAL A 147 -30.03 10.90 6.28
N PHE A 148 -28.91 10.26 5.93
CA PHE A 148 -28.43 10.12 4.56
C PHE A 148 -29.46 9.43 3.64
N ALA A 149 -30.07 8.34 4.12
CA ALA A 149 -31.13 7.65 3.37
C ALA A 149 -32.38 8.51 3.14
N SER A 150 -32.63 9.51 4.00
CA SER A 150 -33.83 10.35 3.97
C SER A 150 -33.70 11.58 3.07
N TYR A 151 -32.52 12.21 3.05
CA TYR A 151 -32.29 13.49 2.35
C TYR A 151 -31.41 13.36 1.10
N GLY A 152 -30.65 12.26 0.94
CA GLY A 152 -29.73 12.08 -0.18
C GLY A 152 -28.50 13.01 -0.15
N GLU A 153 -27.46 12.67 -0.93
CA GLU A 153 -26.14 13.33 -0.88
C GLU A 153 -26.17 14.84 -1.14
N THR A 154 -27.04 15.31 -2.03
CA THR A 154 -27.06 16.70 -2.52
C THR A 154 -27.64 17.70 -1.51
N GLN A 155 -28.20 17.21 -0.40
CA GLN A 155 -28.88 18.03 0.60
C GLN A 155 -28.12 18.12 1.93
N ILE A 156 -26.93 17.49 2.04
CA ILE A 156 -26.13 17.49 3.27
C ILE A 156 -24.92 18.41 3.08
N PHE A 157 -24.84 19.47 3.89
CA PHE A 157 -23.71 20.40 3.92
C PHE A 157 -22.89 20.17 5.20
N TYR A 158 -21.58 19.98 5.05
CA TYR A 158 -20.65 19.84 6.17
C TYR A 158 -19.95 21.17 6.43
N LEU A 159 -19.95 21.59 7.69
CA LEU A 159 -19.23 22.77 8.16
C LEU A 159 -18.21 22.30 9.20
N ASP A 160 -16.96 22.67 9.03
CA ASP A 160 -15.87 22.37 9.97
C ASP A 160 -15.04 23.64 10.21
N GLU A 161 -14.62 23.84 11.45
CA GLU A 161 -13.75 24.95 11.82
C GLU A 161 -12.31 24.58 11.48
N LEU A 162 -11.87 24.99 10.29
CA LEU A 162 -10.46 24.90 9.93
C LEU A 162 -9.65 25.82 10.85
N ILE A 163 -8.96 25.27 11.84
CA ILE A 163 -7.85 25.95 12.51
C ILE A 163 -6.75 26.17 11.46
N HIS A 164 -6.83 27.31 10.80
CA HIS A 164 -5.87 27.72 9.80
C HIS A 164 -4.60 28.22 10.52
N GLU A 165 -3.62 27.34 10.69
CA GLU A 165 -2.24 27.80 10.78
C GLU A 165 -1.81 28.19 9.35
N VAL A 166 -2.27 29.35 8.85
CA VAL A 166 -1.71 29.95 7.63
C VAL A 166 -0.32 30.47 7.97
N GLN A 167 0.66 29.57 8.00
CA GLN A 167 2.05 29.94 7.85
C GLN A 167 2.53 29.59 6.45
N LYS A 168 2.54 30.64 5.62
CA LYS A 168 3.29 30.83 4.37
C LYS A 168 2.68 30.19 3.11
N THR A 169 2.41 31.04 2.11
CA THR A 169 2.36 30.62 0.71
C THR A 169 3.76 30.18 0.27
N GLU A 170 3.85 29.17 -0.58
CA GLU A 170 5.09 28.50 -1.04
C GLU A 170 6.15 29.43 -1.66
N ALA A 171 5.88 30.73 -1.83
CA ALA A 171 6.77 31.70 -2.47
C ALA A 171 7.02 32.99 -1.68
N GLY A 172 6.77 33.03 -0.36
CA GLY A 172 7.27 34.12 0.52
C GLY A 172 6.79 35.55 0.21
N LYS A 173 5.74 35.74 -0.60
CA LYS A 173 5.16 37.07 -0.87
C LYS A 173 4.14 37.45 0.21
N LYS A 174 4.17 38.73 0.63
CA LYS A 174 3.22 39.32 1.59
C LYS A 174 1.78 39.21 1.05
N MET A 175 0.84 38.95 1.96
CA MET A 175 -0.59 38.76 1.69
C MET A 175 -1.21 40.03 1.07
N THR A 176 -2.18 39.86 0.18
CA THR A 176 -2.89 40.98 -0.47
C THR A 176 -3.77 41.73 0.53
N ALA A 177 -4.02 43.02 0.30
CA ALA A 177 -4.82 43.87 1.21
C ALA A 177 -6.26 43.35 1.41
N ALA A 178 -6.85 42.74 0.37
CA ALA A 178 -8.15 42.08 0.46
C ALA A 178 -8.09 40.83 1.37
N GLY A 179 -6.99 40.06 1.32
CA GLY A 179 -6.77 38.93 2.19
C GLY A 179 -6.59 39.33 3.66
N THR A 180 -5.92 40.45 3.94
CA THR A 180 -5.78 40.97 5.32
C THR A 180 -7.12 41.43 5.89
N GLU A 181 -7.97 42.06 5.08
CA GLU A 181 -9.27 42.55 5.57
C GLU A 181 -10.26 41.39 5.80
N ALA A 182 -10.28 40.39 4.92
CA ALA A 182 -11.08 39.19 5.11
C ALA A 182 -10.69 38.44 6.41
N LEU A 183 -9.39 38.36 6.71
CA LEU A 183 -8.89 37.71 7.92
C LEU A 183 -9.27 38.48 9.19
N LYS A 184 -9.30 39.82 9.11
CA LYS A 184 -9.74 40.69 10.21
C LYS A 184 -11.24 40.52 10.49
N GLN A 185 -12.07 40.46 9.45
CA GLN A 185 -13.51 40.23 9.58
C GLN A 185 -13.81 38.85 10.17
N ALA A 186 -13.09 37.80 9.73
CA ALA A 186 -13.19 36.47 10.29
C ALA A 186 -12.82 36.43 11.79
N ARG A 187 -11.80 37.18 12.20
CA ARG A 187 -11.38 37.25 13.60
C ARG A 187 -12.40 37.96 14.50
N ILE A 188 -13.00 39.04 14.01
CA ILE A 188 -14.08 39.75 14.73
C ILE A 188 -15.30 38.83 14.88
N ALA A 189 -15.65 38.07 13.84
CA ALA A 189 -16.73 37.10 13.90
C ALA A 189 -16.46 36.00 14.94
N ALA A 190 -15.23 35.46 14.98
CA ALA A 190 -14.83 34.45 15.95
C ALA A 190 -14.85 34.98 17.40
N GLU A 191 -14.33 36.19 17.65
CA GLU A 191 -14.38 36.84 18.98
C GLU A 191 -15.84 37.10 19.43
N HIS A 192 -16.76 37.31 18.49
CA HIS A 192 -18.20 37.43 18.79
C HIS A 192 -18.81 36.09 19.19
N VAL A 193 -18.44 35.00 18.52
CA VAL A 193 -18.90 33.65 18.86
C VAL A 193 -18.39 33.23 20.24
N GLU A 194 -17.13 33.53 20.56
CA GLU A 194 -16.51 33.23 21.85
C GLU A 194 -17.21 33.96 23.02
N LYS A 195 -17.55 35.25 22.84
CA LYS A 195 -18.33 36.01 23.83
C LYS A 195 -19.76 35.50 24.04
N ILE A 196 -20.34 34.88 23.01
CA ILE A 196 -21.65 34.23 23.11
C ILE A 196 -21.49 32.91 23.88
N ALA A 197 -20.39 32.18 23.67
CA ALA A 197 -20.07 30.95 24.40
C ALA A 197 -19.83 31.17 25.90
N GLU A 198 -19.11 32.23 26.28
CA GLU A 198 -18.88 32.58 27.69
C GLU A 198 -20.18 32.86 28.47
N LYS A 199 -21.24 33.35 27.82
CA LYS A 199 -22.49 33.73 28.48
C LYS A 199 -23.51 32.59 28.59
N VAL A 200 -23.44 31.62 27.69
CA VAL A 200 -24.54 30.67 27.45
C VAL A 200 -24.08 29.21 27.60
N GLY A 201 -22.77 28.95 27.67
CA GLY A 201 -22.18 27.62 27.80
C GLY A 201 -22.20 26.84 26.48
N ASP A 202 -21.14 26.09 26.20
CA ASP A 202 -20.83 25.49 24.88
C ASP A 202 -21.99 24.73 24.24
N THR A 203 -22.83 24.08 25.04
CA THR A 203 -23.95 23.25 24.56
C THR A 203 -25.15 24.07 24.03
N GLU A 204 -25.37 25.27 24.56
CA GLU A 204 -26.48 26.14 24.12
C GLU A 204 -26.09 27.07 22.96
N VAL A 205 -24.79 27.32 22.76
CA VAL A 205 -24.26 28.05 21.58
C VAL A 205 -24.65 27.33 20.28
N TYR A 206 -24.49 26.01 20.24
CA TYR A 206 -24.87 25.19 19.07
C TYR A 206 -26.39 25.20 18.82
N LYS A 207 -27.22 25.28 19.87
CA LYS A 207 -28.68 25.43 19.74
C LYS A 207 -29.09 26.79 19.20
N HIS A 208 -28.41 27.88 19.58
CA HIS A 208 -28.73 29.22 19.11
C HIS A 208 -28.24 29.49 17.67
N VAL A 209 -27.06 29.00 17.29
CA VAL A 209 -26.54 29.12 15.91
C VAL A 209 -27.40 28.31 14.92
N SER A 210 -27.93 27.15 15.35
CA SER A 210 -28.88 26.37 14.55
C SER A 210 -30.28 27.00 14.45
N THR A 211 -30.80 27.62 15.51
CA THR A 211 -32.11 28.32 15.44
C THR A 211 -32.06 29.62 14.63
N VAL A 212 -30.97 30.39 14.69
CA VAL A 212 -30.79 31.62 13.88
C VAL A 212 -30.67 31.28 12.39
N SER A 213 -30.05 30.14 12.04
CA SER A 213 -29.93 29.68 10.66
C SER A 213 -31.25 29.18 10.04
N VAL A 214 -32.25 28.85 10.87
CA VAL A 214 -33.56 28.33 10.42
C VAL A 214 -34.59 29.47 10.23
N PHE A 215 -34.29 30.72 10.59
CA PHE A 215 -35.26 31.83 10.58
C PHE A 215 -34.88 33.05 9.73
N HIS A 216 -34.25 32.93 8.54
CA HIS A 216 -34.37 34.01 7.52
C HIS A 216 -33.97 33.68 6.06
N LEU A 217 -34.26 32.48 5.53
CA LEU A 217 -34.23 32.27 4.07
C LEU A 217 -35.64 32.10 3.50
N SER A 218 -36.49 33.09 3.80
CA SER A 218 -37.68 33.41 3.01
C SER A 218 -37.61 34.86 2.58
N MET A 219 -36.87 35.14 1.51
CA MET A 219 -37.22 36.09 0.44
C MET A 219 -35.97 36.45 -0.39
N LYS A 220 -36.06 36.08 -1.67
CA LYS A 220 -35.75 36.90 -2.84
C LYS A 220 -34.48 37.77 -2.82
N VAL A 221 -33.63 37.42 -3.80
CA VAL A 221 -32.88 38.35 -4.67
C VAL A 221 -31.74 39.09 -3.99
N LEU A 222 -30.52 38.68 -4.31
CA LEU A 222 -29.54 39.55 -4.97
C LEU A 222 -28.47 38.67 -5.63
N TYR A 223 -28.67 38.51 -6.94
CA TYR A 223 -27.61 38.22 -7.90
C TYR A 223 -26.45 39.21 -7.68
N VAL A 224 -25.22 38.70 -7.52
CA VAL A 224 -24.03 39.40 -8.03
C VAL A 224 -23.22 38.37 -8.79
N GLU A 225 -23.09 38.64 -10.07
CA GLU A 225 -22.51 37.80 -11.11
C GLU A 225 -21.07 37.38 -10.80
N TYR A 226 -20.80 36.08 -10.89
CA TYR A 226 -19.57 35.60 -11.51
C TYR A 226 -19.97 34.69 -12.67
N GLN A 227 -19.99 35.27 -13.87
CA GLN A 227 -20.07 34.53 -15.12
C GLN A 227 -18.85 33.57 -15.20
N PHE A 228 -19.08 32.29 -14.95
CA PHE A 228 -18.24 31.27 -15.56
C PHE A 228 -18.83 30.94 -16.94
N VAL A 229 -18.16 31.43 -17.97
CA VAL A 229 -18.37 31.04 -19.36
C VAL A 229 -18.16 29.53 -19.45
N VAL A 230 -19.22 28.77 -19.76
CA VAL A 230 -19.15 27.35 -20.06
C VAL A 230 -18.89 27.20 -21.57
N PRO A 231 -17.78 26.58 -22.01
CA PRO A 231 -17.57 26.27 -23.42
C PRO A 231 -18.62 25.28 -23.92
N GLU A 232 -19.27 25.67 -25.01
CA GLU A 232 -20.45 25.06 -25.61
C GLU A 232 -20.06 23.86 -26.49
N HIS A 233 -19.68 22.73 -25.89
CA HIS A 233 -19.58 21.45 -26.61
C HIS A 233 -19.60 20.30 -25.61
N LEU A 234 -20.81 19.81 -25.32
CA LEU A 234 -21.16 18.41 -25.05
C LEU A 234 -22.64 18.35 -24.64
N SER A 235 -23.54 18.44 -25.62
CA SER A 235 -24.92 17.99 -25.49
C SER A 235 -25.04 16.61 -26.13
N PRO A 236 -25.44 15.55 -25.41
CA PRO A 236 -25.87 14.32 -26.04
C PRO A 236 -27.36 14.41 -26.41
N THR A 237 -27.65 14.09 -27.66
CA THR A 237 -28.96 13.58 -28.12
C THR A 237 -29.30 12.26 -27.45
#